data_AF-A0A4Q5ZEQ2-F1
#
_entry.id   AF-A0A4Q5ZEQ2-F1
#
_cell.length_a   1.000
_cell.length_b   1.000
_cell.length_c   1.000
_cell.angle_alpha   90.00
_cell.angle_beta   90.00
_cell.angle_gamma   90.00
#
_symmetry.space_group_name_H-M   'P 1'
#
loop_
_entity.id
_entity.type
_entity.pdbx_description
1 polymer ?
#
loop_
_entity_poly.entity_id
_entity_poly.type
_entity_poly.pdbx_seq_one_letter_code
_entity_poly.pdbx_strand_id
1 'polypeptide(L)'
;VVTGNPVRQAIAKAGISGIQLFHGQFGGPWPGVSPQITSLSPNWDDAVKHTAMECRRLGLRFSMNNCPGWATSGGPWITPENAMRNLVWDRTDVTGGKIISQLLPVPKPNSEVWRDYKDITVLAFPTPAGDTGKPLIPQAVNSNANFKWDSFFAGEAKEPIRFAPAQANKPYWVEVSFPETVTLRSVEFSSVQAFNHGQSYEPGVSIAIQGIMPDGTAKDILRVQMPQSNWQDDQPITFACSELSGVKKYRISISNKYHMTLSSLRLFSAARKNSWESEAAWTLRSIERAGQNPKQSSKAFIKPAGILDLSDKMDKGGKLNWQAPKGNWTILRLGHVNSGKQNGPAPAEGTGWEADKFSKSGAEAHFAGYIGRLSGPNGPLAGGLLDGMLIDSWECHTQSWTQEMEQEFKRVSSYSIRKWLPALIGYVIKDHETTARFLTDWRKTLNVLLTTNYYGRMASLARDNGLSVTYETGPGDVVPADIMEYFKFADVPMC
;
A
#
# COMPACT_ATOMS: atom_id res chain seq x y z
N VAL A 1 -14.69 30.97 -10.77
CA VAL A 1 -15.87 31.61 -10.13
C VAL A 1 -15.60 32.12 -8.70
N VAL A 2 -14.59 31.62 -7.97
CA VAL A 2 -14.22 32.13 -6.62
C VAL A 2 -13.28 33.36 -6.65
N THR A 3 -12.78 33.76 -7.83
CA THR A 3 -11.83 34.88 -7.96
C THR A 3 -12.51 36.25 -8.11
N GLY A 4 -13.84 36.33 -8.21
CA GLY A 4 -14.56 37.60 -8.32
C GLY A 4 -14.66 38.37 -7.01
N ASN A 5 -14.46 39.69 -7.06
CA ASN A 5 -14.63 40.61 -5.92
C ASN A 5 -15.97 40.42 -5.15
N PRO A 6 -17.12 40.13 -5.80
CA PRO A 6 -18.39 39.93 -5.08
C PRO A 6 -18.39 38.75 -4.11
N VAL A 7 -17.68 37.66 -4.43
CA VAL A 7 -17.67 36.44 -3.59
C VAL A 7 -16.94 36.69 -2.28
N ARG A 8 -15.75 37.30 -2.32
CA ARG A 8 -14.98 37.61 -1.11
C ARG A 8 -15.66 38.66 -0.22
N GLN A 9 -16.30 39.65 -0.83
CA GLN A 9 -17.11 40.61 -0.08
C GLN A 9 -18.29 39.92 0.61
N ALA A 10 -18.94 38.96 -0.04
CA ALA A 10 -20.01 38.17 0.58
C ALA A 10 -19.48 37.33 1.75
N ILE A 11 -18.32 36.68 1.61
CA ILE A 11 -17.65 35.91 2.67
C ILE A 11 -17.38 36.80 3.89
N ALA A 12 -16.76 37.97 3.69
CA ALA A 12 -16.47 38.90 4.77
C ALA A 12 -17.75 39.46 5.42
N LYS A 13 -18.76 39.83 4.63
CA LYS A 13 -20.07 40.29 5.14
C LYS A 13 -20.80 39.21 5.94
N ALA A 14 -20.55 37.93 5.65
CA ALA A 14 -21.10 36.80 6.39
C ALA A 14 -20.38 36.52 7.72
N GLY A 15 -19.30 37.25 8.05
CA GLY A 15 -18.53 37.04 9.28
C GLY A 15 -17.54 35.88 9.23
N ILE A 16 -17.26 35.33 8.04
CA ILE A 16 -16.23 34.31 7.84
C ILE A 16 -14.85 34.97 7.96
N SER A 17 -13.91 34.31 8.64
CA SER A 17 -12.59 34.88 8.99
C SER A 17 -11.44 34.49 8.06
N GLY A 18 -11.67 33.62 7.08
CA GLY A 18 -10.64 33.20 6.15
C GLY A 18 -11.11 32.27 5.04
N ILE A 19 -10.19 31.94 4.14
CA ILE A 19 -10.40 31.10 2.97
C ILE A 19 -9.24 30.11 2.86
N GLN A 20 -9.56 28.84 2.59
CA GLN A 20 -8.60 27.82 2.15
C GLN A 20 -8.80 27.61 0.64
N LEU A 21 -7.79 27.97 -0.17
CA LEU A 21 -7.89 27.86 -1.62
C LEU A 21 -7.38 26.50 -2.11
N PHE A 22 -8.24 25.82 -2.87
CA PHE A 22 -7.93 24.65 -3.67
C PHE A 22 -7.97 25.00 -5.15
N HIS A 23 -7.01 24.50 -5.92
CA HIS A 23 -7.03 24.59 -7.38
C HIS A 23 -7.04 23.19 -7.99
N GLY A 24 -8.23 22.59 -8.06
CA GLY A 24 -8.47 21.30 -8.68
C GLY A 24 -9.29 21.39 -9.96
N GLN A 25 -9.33 20.30 -10.71
CA GLN A 25 -10.17 20.17 -11.90
C GLN A 25 -10.87 18.82 -11.91
N PHE A 26 -12.18 18.85 -11.73
CA PHE A 26 -13.05 17.69 -11.81
C PHE A 26 -14.14 17.94 -12.86
N GLY A 27 -14.23 17.09 -13.89
CA GLY A 27 -15.27 17.20 -14.93
C GLY A 27 -14.94 18.12 -16.12
N GLY A 28 -13.67 18.49 -16.34
CA GLY A 28 -13.23 19.21 -17.56
C GLY A 28 -13.12 20.74 -17.41
N PRO A 29 -13.04 21.49 -18.53
CA PRO A 29 -12.96 22.95 -18.51
C PRO A 29 -14.15 23.59 -17.81
N TRP A 30 -13.95 24.71 -17.12
CA TRP A 30 -15.05 25.40 -16.46
C TRP A 30 -16.02 26.00 -17.49
N PRO A 31 -17.34 25.68 -17.44
CA PRO A 31 -18.30 26.18 -18.42
C PRO A 31 -18.34 27.72 -18.49
N GLY A 32 -18.36 28.26 -19.71
CA GLY A 32 -18.49 29.71 -19.95
C GLY A 32 -17.22 30.54 -19.66
N VAL A 33 -16.08 29.91 -19.39
CA VAL A 33 -14.78 30.59 -19.20
C VAL A 33 -13.88 30.30 -20.40
N SER A 34 -13.40 31.34 -21.08
CA SER A 34 -12.42 31.22 -22.16
C SER A 34 -11.54 32.48 -22.25
N PRO A 35 -10.20 32.34 -22.30
CA PRO A 35 -9.43 31.11 -22.12
C PRO A 35 -9.49 30.59 -20.67
N GLN A 36 -9.23 29.30 -20.47
CA GLN A 36 -9.02 28.76 -19.13
C GLN A 36 -7.70 29.30 -18.55
N ILE A 37 -7.63 29.47 -17.24
CA ILE A 37 -6.38 29.85 -16.57
C ILE A 37 -5.56 28.57 -16.40
N THR A 38 -4.49 28.43 -17.19
CA THR A 38 -3.55 27.31 -17.11
C THR A 38 -2.90 27.25 -15.73
N SER A 39 -2.96 26.10 -15.06
CA SER A 39 -2.36 25.90 -13.73
C SER A 39 -0.86 26.22 -13.77
N LEU A 40 -0.35 26.84 -12.70
CA LEU A 40 1.08 27.20 -12.54
C LEU A 40 1.63 28.22 -13.57
N SER A 41 0.78 28.81 -14.42
CA SER A 41 1.17 29.87 -15.35
C SER A 41 1.28 31.24 -14.66
N PRO A 42 1.93 32.24 -15.28
CA PRO A 42 1.95 33.61 -14.74
C PRO A 42 0.54 34.19 -14.50
N ASN A 43 -0.42 33.92 -15.38
CA ASN A 43 -1.81 34.36 -15.19
C ASN A 43 -2.48 33.69 -13.98
N TRP A 44 -2.10 32.44 -13.67
CA TRP A 44 -2.55 31.76 -12.48
C TRP A 44 -1.91 32.34 -11.22
N ASP A 45 -0.60 32.60 -11.25
CA ASP A 45 0.12 33.27 -10.17
C ASP A 45 -0.51 34.65 -9.85
N ASP A 46 -0.84 35.43 -10.88
CA ASP A 46 -1.50 36.73 -10.75
C ASP A 46 -2.90 36.60 -10.14
N ALA A 47 -3.67 35.59 -10.53
CA ALA A 47 -5.00 35.33 -9.97
C ALA A 47 -4.94 34.93 -8.48
N VAL A 48 -3.95 34.11 -8.11
CA VAL A 48 -3.68 33.70 -6.72
C VAL A 48 -3.23 34.90 -5.89
N LYS A 49 -2.29 35.71 -6.40
CA LYS A 49 -1.85 36.95 -5.77
C LYS A 49 -2.99 37.95 -5.58
N HIS A 50 -3.81 38.16 -6.60
CA HIS A 50 -4.98 39.04 -6.51
C HIS A 50 -5.96 38.56 -5.42
N THR A 51 -6.19 37.25 -5.32
CA THR A 51 -7.03 36.66 -4.28
C THR A 51 -6.46 36.94 -2.89
N ALA A 52 -5.17 36.74 -2.69
CA ALA A 52 -4.49 37.00 -1.42
C ALA A 52 -4.53 38.49 -1.02
N MET A 53 -4.27 39.40 -1.96
CA MET A 53 -4.35 40.85 -1.71
C MET A 53 -5.77 41.27 -1.30
N GLU A 54 -6.79 40.72 -1.93
CA GLU A 54 -8.18 40.99 -1.55
C GLU A 54 -8.54 40.40 -0.19
N CYS A 55 -8.03 39.22 0.16
CA CYS A 55 -8.20 38.66 1.51
C CYS A 55 -7.59 39.60 2.56
N ARG A 56 -6.36 40.07 2.34
CA ARG A 56 -5.71 41.06 3.21
C ARG A 56 -6.52 42.35 3.31
N ARG A 57 -7.01 42.90 2.19
CA ARG A 57 -7.84 44.11 2.16
C ARG A 57 -9.12 43.97 3.01
N LEU A 58 -9.67 42.75 3.05
CA LEU A 58 -10.90 42.42 3.77
C LEU A 58 -10.67 41.88 5.20
N GLY A 59 -9.41 41.75 5.65
CA GLY A 59 -9.08 41.15 6.94
C GLY A 59 -9.34 39.65 7.04
N LEU A 60 -9.35 38.94 5.91
CA LEU A 60 -9.52 37.49 5.82
C LEU A 60 -8.15 36.79 5.84
N ARG A 61 -8.04 35.70 6.60
CA ARG A 61 -6.90 34.77 6.48
C ARG A 61 -6.94 34.06 5.13
N PHE A 62 -5.79 33.89 4.49
CA PHE A 62 -5.65 33.18 3.23
C PHE A 62 -4.66 32.02 3.38
N SER A 63 -5.16 30.80 3.22
CA SER A 63 -4.34 29.59 3.17
C SER A 63 -4.60 28.80 1.90
N MET A 64 -3.70 27.87 1.58
CA MET A 64 -3.80 27.04 0.37
C MET A 64 -3.58 25.57 0.68
N ASN A 65 -4.23 24.67 -0.08
CA ASN A 65 -3.80 23.29 -0.13
C ASN A 65 -2.36 23.19 -0.66
N ASN A 66 -1.61 22.19 -0.26
CA ASN A 66 -0.18 22.09 -0.56
C ASN A 66 0.14 21.53 -1.95
N CYS A 67 -0.86 21.22 -2.78
CA CYS A 67 -0.67 20.84 -4.19
C CYS A 67 -1.86 21.29 -5.06
N PRO A 68 -1.72 21.32 -6.39
CA PRO A 68 -2.85 21.32 -7.31
C PRO A 68 -3.74 20.10 -7.07
N GLY A 69 -5.06 20.27 -7.24
CA GLY A 69 -6.04 19.29 -6.77
C GLY A 69 -6.31 19.41 -5.28
N TRP A 70 -6.76 18.31 -4.69
CA TRP A 70 -7.01 18.23 -3.25
C TRP A 70 -6.06 17.25 -2.55
N ALA A 71 -5.68 16.12 -3.17
CA ALA A 71 -4.87 15.10 -2.51
C ALA A 71 -3.66 14.62 -3.35
N THR A 72 -2.50 14.31 -2.77
CA THR A 72 -2.07 14.75 -1.42
C THR A 72 -0.81 15.59 -1.49
N SER A 73 0.23 15.21 -2.23
CA SER A 73 1.47 16.00 -2.34
C SER A 73 2.31 15.59 -3.53
N GLY A 74 1.75 15.85 -4.70
CA GLY A 74 2.40 15.62 -5.98
C GLY A 74 2.36 16.85 -6.88
N GLY A 75 3.14 16.76 -7.95
CA GLY A 75 3.20 17.77 -8.99
C GLY A 75 4.30 17.48 -10.01
N PRO A 76 4.33 18.22 -11.13
CA PRO A 76 5.27 17.96 -12.25
C PRO A 76 6.74 18.19 -11.90
N TRP A 77 7.04 18.83 -10.76
CA TRP A 77 8.39 19.08 -10.27
C TRP A 77 9.01 17.88 -9.51
N ILE A 78 8.22 16.86 -9.17
CA ILE A 78 8.73 15.69 -8.45
C ILE A 78 9.50 14.79 -9.43
N THR A 79 10.81 14.64 -9.21
CA THR A 79 11.68 13.74 -9.99
C THR A 79 11.54 12.29 -9.52
N PRO A 80 12.01 11.28 -10.30
CA PRO A 80 11.90 9.88 -9.89
C PRO A 80 12.56 9.58 -8.53
N GLU A 81 13.65 10.27 -8.21
CA GLU A 81 14.38 10.11 -6.95
C GLU A 81 13.60 10.63 -5.75
N ASN A 82 12.71 11.61 -5.96
CA ASN A 82 11.89 12.22 -4.92
C ASN A 82 10.44 11.73 -4.93
N ALA A 83 10.09 10.74 -5.76
CA ALA A 83 8.74 10.17 -5.85
C ALA A 83 8.55 9.00 -4.87
N MET A 84 7.31 8.75 -4.44
CA MET A 84 6.94 7.57 -3.65
C MET A 84 7.49 6.29 -4.28
N ARG A 85 8.06 5.39 -3.46
CA ARG A 85 8.65 4.13 -3.95
C ARG A 85 8.06 2.91 -3.28
N ASN A 86 7.93 1.84 -4.05
CA ASN A 86 7.47 0.55 -3.57
C ASN A 86 8.52 -0.53 -3.81
N LEU A 87 8.65 -1.43 -2.85
CA LEU A 87 9.41 -2.67 -3.00
C LEU A 87 8.81 -3.47 -4.18
N VAL A 88 9.66 -4.19 -4.90
CA VAL A 88 9.26 -5.16 -5.92
C VAL A 88 10.21 -6.36 -5.86
N TRP A 89 9.72 -7.52 -6.26
CA TRP A 89 10.53 -8.74 -6.22
C TRP A 89 10.18 -9.70 -7.34
N ASP A 90 11.15 -10.54 -7.68
CA ASP A 90 10.95 -11.68 -8.56
C ASP A 90 11.52 -12.93 -7.90
N ARG A 91 10.87 -14.07 -8.14
CA ARG A 91 11.24 -15.36 -7.56
C ARG A 91 11.80 -16.28 -8.63
N THR A 92 12.92 -16.90 -8.32
CA THR A 92 13.54 -17.96 -9.13
C THR A 92 13.85 -19.16 -8.25
N ASP A 93 13.32 -20.33 -8.59
CA ASP A 93 13.62 -21.57 -7.89
C ASP A 93 14.69 -22.38 -8.64
N VAL A 94 15.65 -22.92 -7.90
CA VAL A 94 16.77 -23.69 -8.46
C VAL A 94 17.08 -24.93 -7.62
N THR A 95 17.59 -25.98 -8.27
CA THR A 95 18.20 -27.12 -7.59
C THR A 95 19.71 -26.92 -7.52
N GLY A 96 20.26 -26.91 -6.31
CA GLY A 96 21.68 -26.72 -6.04
C GLY A 96 22.51 -28.01 -6.15
N GLY A 97 23.73 -27.98 -5.62
CA GLY A 97 24.76 -29.00 -5.86
C GLY A 97 25.51 -28.79 -7.18
N LYS A 98 25.31 -27.62 -7.81
CA LYS A 98 25.91 -27.21 -9.08
C LYS A 98 26.09 -25.70 -9.11
N ILE A 99 26.84 -25.21 -10.08
CA ILE A 99 26.91 -23.78 -10.39
C ILE A 99 25.58 -23.37 -11.02
N ILE A 100 24.97 -22.32 -10.47
CA ILE A 100 23.83 -21.62 -11.05
C ILE A 100 24.40 -20.43 -11.82
N SER A 101 24.29 -20.48 -13.15
CA SER A 101 24.72 -19.43 -14.06
C SER A 101 23.56 -19.05 -14.98
N GLN A 102 22.72 -18.09 -14.55
CA GLN A 102 21.53 -17.69 -15.29
C GLN A 102 21.13 -16.24 -15.04
N LEU A 103 20.40 -15.66 -15.97
CA LEU A 103 19.82 -14.33 -15.82
C LEU A 103 18.67 -14.39 -14.80
N LEU A 104 18.73 -13.53 -13.77
CA LEU A 104 17.60 -13.36 -12.85
C LEU A 104 16.62 -12.34 -13.45
N PRO A 105 15.32 -12.63 -13.50
CA PRO A 105 14.35 -11.70 -14.07
C PRO A 105 14.29 -10.42 -13.24
N VAL A 106 14.16 -9.28 -13.92
CA VAL A 106 13.75 -8.04 -13.27
C VAL A 106 12.26 -8.17 -12.92
N PRO A 107 11.83 -7.84 -11.69
CA PRO A 107 10.42 -7.89 -11.29
C PRO A 107 9.51 -7.20 -12.30
N LYS A 108 8.43 -7.87 -12.72
CA LYS A 108 7.45 -7.32 -13.66
C LYS A 108 6.34 -6.53 -12.93
N PRO A 109 5.66 -5.59 -13.60
CA PRO A 109 6.03 -4.98 -14.90
C PRO A 109 7.40 -4.26 -14.86
N ASN A 110 8.10 -4.16 -15.99
CA ASN A 110 9.43 -3.54 -16.06
C ASN A 110 9.73 -2.84 -17.39
N SER A 111 8.73 -2.75 -18.28
CA SER A 111 8.89 -2.16 -19.60
C SER A 111 8.71 -0.64 -19.58
N GLU A 112 8.08 -0.10 -18.54
CA GLU A 112 7.72 1.30 -18.46
C GLU A 112 8.89 2.14 -17.92
N VAL A 113 9.32 3.12 -18.72
CA VAL A 113 10.48 3.98 -18.41
C VAL A 113 10.31 4.73 -17.09
N TRP A 114 9.08 5.11 -16.72
CA TRP A 114 8.80 5.87 -15.50
C TRP A 114 9.00 5.08 -14.19
N ARG A 115 9.12 3.74 -14.26
CA ARG A 115 9.24 2.92 -13.05
C ARG A 115 10.55 3.12 -12.30
N ASP A 116 11.60 3.60 -12.97
CA ASP A 116 12.90 3.89 -12.35
C ASP A 116 13.35 2.73 -11.43
N TYR A 117 13.47 1.52 -11.98
CA TYR A 117 13.81 0.34 -11.18
C TYR A 117 15.24 0.42 -10.64
N LYS A 118 15.41 0.09 -9.35
CA LYS A 118 16.73 -0.06 -8.72
C LYS A 118 16.79 -1.35 -7.90
N ASP A 119 17.84 -2.13 -8.07
CA ASP A 119 18.12 -3.32 -7.25
C ASP A 119 18.41 -2.91 -5.79
N ILE A 120 17.94 -3.72 -4.83
CA ILE A 120 18.31 -3.64 -3.41
C ILE A 120 19.26 -4.78 -3.07
N THR A 121 18.81 -6.01 -3.31
CA THR A 121 19.55 -7.22 -2.93
C THR A 121 19.06 -8.45 -3.68
N VAL A 122 19.92 -9.45 -3.80
CA VAL A 122 19.54 -10.81 -4.19
C VAL A 122 19.68 -11.70 -2.96
N LEU A 123 18.59 -12.30 -2.51
CA LEU A 123 18.59 -13.22 -1.37
C LEU A 123 18.32 -14.65 -1.84
N ALA A 124 18.96 -15.63 -1.19
CA ALA A 124 18.64 -17.04 -1.39
C ALA A 124 18.46 -17.76 -0.06
N PHE A 125 17.53 -18.70 -0.01
CA PHE A 125 17.32 -19.58 1.15
C PHE A 125 16.84 -20.96 0.70
N PRO A 126 17.07 -22.02 1.50
CA PRO A 126 16.51 -23.34 1.22
C PRO A 126 14.98 -23.23 1.11
N THR A 127 14.42 -23.73 0.01
CA THR A 127 12.99 -23.63 -0.25
C THR A 127 12.20 -24.30 0.87
N PRO A 128 11.28 -23.58 1.56
CA PRO A 128 10.49 -24.17 2.63
C PRO A 128 9.61 -25.32 2.14
N ALA A 129 9.31 -26.27 3.03
CA ALA A 129 8.51 -27.43 2.69
C ALA A 129 7.13 -27.04 2.14
N GLY A 130 6.78 -27.54 0.95
CA GLY A 130 5.52 -27.27 0.27
C GLY A 130 5.46 -25.92 -0.45
N ASP A 131 6.53 -25.14 -0.48
CA ASP A 131 6.53 -23.86 -1.19
C ASP A 131 6.94 -23.99 -2.66
N THR A 132 5.96 -24.22 -3.53
CA THR A 132 6.14 -24.34 -4.99
C THR A 132 6.10 -22.98 -5.71
N GLY A 133 5.78 -21.90 -5.00
CA GLY A 133 5.55 -20.58 -5.61
C GLY A 133 4.29 -20.47 -6.46
N LYS A 134 3.46 -21.51 -6.51
CA LYS A 134 2.24 -21.57 -7.34
C LYS A 134 1.04 -22.00 -6.51
N PRO A 135 -0.17 -21.54 -6.86
CA PRO A 135 -1.38 -22.03 -6.22
C PRO A 135 -1.60 -23.52 -6.52
N LEU A 136 -2.24 -24.20 -5.58
CA LEU A 136 -2.74 -25.55 -5.74
C LEU A 136 -3.95 -25.52 -6.68
N ILE A 137 -3.94 -26.41 -7.68
CA ILE A 137 -5.03 -26.55 -8.64
C ILE A 137 -5.86 -27.78 -8.27
N PRO A 138 -7.14 -27.60 -7.89
CA PRO A 138 -8.04 -28.73 -7.63
C PRO A 138 -8.24 -29.60 -8.87
N GLN A 139 -8.40 -30.91 -8.67
CA GLN A 139 -8.85 -31.82 -9.72
C GLN A 139 -10.37 -31.77 -9.90
N ALA A 140 -11.11 -31.53 -8.81
CA ALA A 140 -12.56 -31.45 -8.81
C ALA A 140 -13.03 -30.35 -7.87
N VAL A 141 -14.09 -29.66 -8.28
CA VAL A 141 -14.75 -28.59 -7.53
C VAL A 141 -16.24 -28.91 -7.42
N ASN A 142 -16.79 -28.80 -6.22
CA ASN A 142 -18.22 -28.94 -5.95
C ASN A 142 -18.67 -27.76 -5.09
N SER A 143 -19.88 -27.22 -5.28
CA SER A 143 -20.36 -26.08 -4.49
C SER A 143 -21.87 -26.05 -4.38
N ASN A 144 -22.41 -25.39 -3.36
CA ASN A 144 -23.87 -25.21 -3.21
C ASN A 144 -24.44 -24.02 -3.98
N ALA A 145 -23.63 -23.32 -4.77
CA ALA A 145 -24.05 -22.23 -5.63
C ALA A 145 -23.52 -22.45 -7.05
N ASN A 146 -24.32 -22.10 -8.05
CA ASN A 146 -23.98 -22.32 -9.44
C ASN A 146 -23.02 -21.25 -9.97
N PHE A 147 -21.77 -21.27 -9.49
CA PHE A 147 -20.68 -20.40 -9.94
C PHE A 147 -19.60 -21.20 -10.68
N LYS A 148 -18.89 -20.54 -11.59
CA LYS A 148 -17.73 -21.11 -12.30
C LYS A 148 -16.46 -20.82 -11.51
N TRP A 149 -15.96 -21.82 -10.79
CA TRP A 149 -14.88 -21.65 -9.80
C TRP A 149 -13.47 -21.91 -10.33
N ASP A 150 -13.30 -22.70 -11.41
CA ASP A 150 -11.98 -23.26 -11.76
C ASP A 150 -10.89 -22.20 -11.96
N SER A 151 -11.22 -21.09 -12.63
CA SER A 151 -10.30 -19.97 -12.87
C SER A 151 -9.92 -19.18 -11.61
N PHE A 152 -10.71 -19.26 -10.54
CA PHE A 152 -10.44 -18.54 -9.28
C PHE A 152 -9.27 -19.15 -8.53
N PHE A 153 -9.13 -20.48 -8.55
CA PHE A 153 -8.05 -21.21 -7.90
C PHE A 153 -6.69 -20.98 -8.57
N ALA A 154 -6.68 -20.72 -9.87
CA ALA A 154 -5.49 -20.28 -10.60
C ALA A 154 -5.21 -18.77 -10.45
N GLY A 155 -6.21 -17.97 -10.06
CA GLY A 155 -6.14 -16.51 -10.09
C GLY A 155 -6.25 -15.91 -11.49
N GLU A 156 -6.90 -16.64 -12.41
CA GLU A 156 -7.06 -16.30 -13.83
C GLU A 156 -8.51 -15.89 -14.17
N ALA A 157 -9.35 -15.70 -13.16
CA ALA A 157 -10.73 -15.28 -13.35
C ALA A 157 -10.80 -13.88 -13.99
N LYS A 158 -11.53 -13.78 -15.10
CA LYS A 158 -11.75 -12.51 -15.82
C LYS A 158 -12.96 -11.74 -15.30
N GLU A 159 -13.98 -12.48 -14.89
CA GLU A 159 -15.22 -11.93 -14.34
C GLU A 159 -15.35 -12.37 -12.87
N PRO A 160 -15.73 -11.46 -11.97
CA PRO A 160 -15.86 -11.80 -10.57
C PRO A 160 -17.15 -12.59 -10.27
N ILE A 161 -17.14 -13.36 -9.17
CA ILE A 161 -18.36 -13.91 -8.59
C ILE A 161 -19.00 -12.87 -7.70
N ARG A 162 -20.31 -12.64 -7.89
CA ARG A 162 -21.11 -11.76 -7.05
C ARG A 162 -22.01 -12.60 -6.15
N PHE A 163 -21.84 -12.44 -4.85
CA PHE A 163 -22.66 -13.12 -3.84
C PHE A 163 -23.78 -12.19 -3.37
N ALA A 164 -25.00 -12.71 -3.31
CA ALA A 164 -26.07 -12.12 -2.51
C ALA A 164 -25.80 -12.41 -1.02
N PRO A 165 -26.43 -11.69 -0.07
CA PRO A 165 -26.33 -12.01 1.35
C PRO A 165 -26.64 -13.49 1.63
N ALA A 166 -25.79 -14.15 2.41
CA ALA A 166 -26.01 -15.52 2.83
C ALA A 166 -27.22 -15.60 3.77
N GLN A 167 -28.02 -16.67 3.63
CA GLN A 167 -29.11 -16.94 4.57
C GLN A 167 -28.54 -17.36 5.93
N ALA A 168 -29.27 -17.05 7.01
CA ALA A 168 -28.89 -17.47 8.36
C ALA A 168 -28.63 -18.99 8.41
N ASN A 169 -27.49 -19.39 8.97
CA ASN A 169 -27.03 -20.78 9.08
C ASN A 169 -26.89 -21.55 7.74
N LYS A 170 -26.84 -20.85 6.61
CA LYS A 170 -26.65 -21.45 5.28
C LYS A 170 -25.56 -20.69 4.50
N PRO A 171 -24.27 -20.90 4.85
CA PRO A 171 -23.18 -20.28 4.13
C PRO A 171 -23.11 -20.80 2.68
N TYR A 172 -22.54 -20.00 1.79
CA TYR A 172 -22.01 -20.52 0.54
C TYR A 172 -20.83 -21.43 0.87
N TRP A 173 -20.67 -22.54 0.16
CA TRP A 173 -19.49 -23.37 0.29
C TRP A 173 -19.00 -23.88 -1.05
N VAL A 174 -17.68 -24.02 -1.15
CA VAL A 174 -16.99 -24.70 -2.24
C VAL A 174 -16.07 -25.76 -1.65
N GLU A 175 -16.18 -26.98 -2.16
CA GLU A 175 -15.32 -28.11 -1.88
C GLU A 175 -14.37 -28.33 -3.05
N VAL A 176 -13.10 -28.48 -2.73
CA VAL A 176 -12.03 -28.80 -3.69
C VAL A 176 -11.42 -30.14 -3.33
N SER A 177 -11.14 -30.96 -4.33
CA SER A 177 -10.48 -32.26 -4.17
C SER A 177 -9.19 -32.33 -4.98
N PHE A 178 -8.18 -32.94 -4.39
CA PHE A 178 -6.86 -33.14 -4.98
C PHE A 178 -6.60 -34.65 -5.23
N PRO A 179 -5.76 -35.00 -6.22
CA PRO A 179 -5.48 -36.40 -6.55
C PRO A 179 -4.75 -37.11 -5.40
N GLU A 180 -3.87 -36.39 -4.71
CA GLU A 180 -3.07 -36.85 -3.59
C GLU A 180 -3.35 -36.04 -2.33
N THR A 181 -2.85 -36.51 -1.19
CA THR A 181 -2.96 -35.76 0.06
C THR A 181 -2.18 -34.46 -0.04
N VAL A 182 -2.83 -33.35 0.29
CA VAL A 182 -2.22 -32.02 0.25
C VAL A 182 -2.23 -31.45 1.66
N THR A 183 -1.16 -30.74 2.04
CA THR A 183 -1.13 -29.95 3.26
C THR A 183 -1.40 -28.49 2.91
N LEU A 184 -2.64 -28.06 3.08
CA LEU A 184 -3.04 -26.65 2.90
C LEU A 184 -2.53 -25.81 4.08
N ARG A 185 -1.74 -24.77 3.79
CA ARG A 185 -1.15 -23.89 4.82
C ARG A 185 -1.59 -22.45 4.71
N SER A 186 -1.95 -21.99 3.52
CA SER A 186 -2.44 -20.63 3.31
C SER A 186 -3.56 -20.59 2.28
N VAL A 187 -4.53 -19.72 2.51
CA VAL A 187 -5.62 -19.43 1.57
C VAL A 187 -5.67 -17.94 1.36
N GLU A 188 -5.72 -17.52 0.10
CA GLU A 188 -5.69 -16.13 -0.28
C GLU A 188 -6.97 -15.76 -1.04
N PHE A 189 -7.61 -14.68 -0.61
CA PHE A 189 -8.79 -14.11 -1.26
C PHE A 189 -8.43 -12.81 -1.98
N SER A 190 -9.30 -12.36 -2.89
CA SER A 190 -9.20 -11.01 -3.47
C SER A 190 -9.24 -9.90 -2.41
N SER A 191 -8.91 -8.68 -2.81
CA SER A 191 -8.92 -7.52 -1.92
C SER A 191 -10.21 -7.40 -1.11
N VAL A 192 -10.05 -7.04 0.16
CA VAL A 192 -11.14 -6.82 1.10
C VAL A 192 -12.01 -5.64 0.66
N GLN A 193 -11.45 -4.68 -0.09
CA GLN A 193 -12.19 -3.57 -0.67
C GLN A 193 -13.39 -4.05 -1.49
N ALA A 194 -13.24 -5.16 -2.23
CA ALA A 194 -14.32 -5.74 -3.04
C ALA A 194 -15.45 -6.37 -2.20
N PHE A 195 -15.25 -6.49 -0.89
CA PHE A 195 -16.22 -6.97 0.08
C PHE A 195 -16.85 -5.83 0.89
N ASN A 196 -16.29 -4.62 0.79
CA ASN A 196 -16.85 -3.42 1.41
C ASN A 196 -18.11 -2.96 0.66
N HIS A 197 -18.88 -2.09 1.30
CA HIS A 197 -20.06 -1.48 0.70
C HIS A 197 -20.08 0.03 0.97
N GLY A 198 -20.80 0.80 0.14
CA GLY A 198 -20.68 2.27 0.09
C GLY A 198 -21.05 3.06 1.36
N GLN A 199 -21.39 2.39 2.47
CA GLN A 199 -21.73 3.00 3.75
C GLN A 199 -20.96 2.42 4.95
N SER A 200 -20.18 1.34 4.76
CA SER A 200 -19.36 0.76 5.84
C SER A 200 -18.16 0.00 5.26
N TYR A 201 -17.03 0.17 5.93
CA TYR A 201 -15.81 -0.56 5.67
C TYR A 201 -15.68 -1.83 6.52
N GLU A 202 -16.76 -2.22 7.20
CA GLU A 202 -16.89 -3.55 7.83
C GLU A 202 -17.51 -4.53 6.83
N PRO A 203 -16.75 -5.52 6.33
CA PRO A 203 -17.26 -6.41 5.27
C PRO A 203 -18.46 -7.27 5.71
N GLY A 204 -18.56 -7.61 7.00
CA GLY A 204 -19.56 -8.56 7.50
C GLY A 204 -19.44 -9.95 6.86
N VAL A 205 -18.21 -10.40 6.60
CA VAL A 205 -17.90 -11.69 5.96
C VAL A 205 -17.17 -12.61 6.93
N SER A 206 -17.78 -13.75 7.23
CA SER A 206 -17.17 -14.84 7.99
C SER A 206 -16.71 -15.96 7.05
N ILE A 207 -15.51 -16.48 7.31
CA ILE A 207 -14.92 -17.59 6.58
C ILE A 207 -14.66 -18.76 7.52
N ALA A 208 -14.98 -19.98 7.07
CA ALA A 208 -14.52 -21.20 7.70
C ALA A 208 -13.83 -22.10 6.66
N ILE A 209 -12.65 -22.61 7.01
CA ILE A 209 -11.87 -23.51 6.16
C ILE A 209 -11.72 -24.83 6.90
N GLN A 210 -12.10 -25.91 6.24
CA GLN A 210 -12.17 -27.23 6.83
C GLN A 210 -11.46 -28.26 5.95
N GLY A 211 -10.67 -29.14 6.55
CA GLY A 211 -10.24 -30.38 5.90
C GLY A 211 -11.30 -31.46 6.09
N ILE A 212 -11.67 -32.15 5.02
CA ILE A 212 -12.57 -33.30 5.07
C ILE A 212 -11.71 -34.56 5.20
N MET A 213 -11.77 -35.20 6.37
CA MET A 213 -11.00 -36.40 6.70
C MET A 213 -11.48 -37.60 5.88
N PRO A 214 -10.68 -38.67 5.76
CA PRO A 214 -11.08 -39.88 5.02
C PRO A 214 -12.36 -40.56 5.53
N ASP A 215 -12.68 -40.39 6.82
CA ASP A 215 -13.92 -40.88 7.45
C ASP A 215 -15.15 -39.97 7.19
N GLY A 216 -14.97 -38.89 6.42
CA GLY A 216 -16.02 -37.90 6.11
C GLY A 216 -16.14 -36.77 7.12
N THR A 217 -15.43 -36.81 8.25
CA THR A 217 -15.49 -35.77 9.28
C THR A 217 -14.83 -34.49 8.80
N ALA A 218 -15.52 -33.35 8.96
CA ALA A 218 -14.94 -32.03 8.73
C ALA A 218 -14.17 -31.56 9.96
N LYS A 219 -12.91 -31.12 9.78
CA LYS A 219 -12.09 -30.51 10.82
C LYS A 219 -11.70 -29.09 10.43
N ASP A 220 -12.00 -28.13 11.30
CA ASP A 220 -11.62 -26.74 11.10
C ASP A 220 -10.11 -26.57 11.14
N ILE A 221 -9.57 -25.86 10.14
CA ILE A 221 -8.18 -25.40 10.12
C ILE A 221 -8.05 -23.89 10.26
N LEU A 222 -9.15 -23.17 10.03
CA LEU A 222 -9.31 -21.74 10.23
C LEU A 222 -10.80 -21.38 10.36
N ARG A 223 -11.12 -20.46 11.28
CA ARG A 223 -12.35 -19.65 11.25
C ARG A 223 -11.96 -18.20 11.48
N VAL A 224 -12.46 -17.30 10.64
CA VAL A 224 -12.03 -15.90 10.64
C VAL A 224 -13.15 -14.97 10.18
N GLN A 225 -13.08 -13.71 10.63
CA GLN A 225 -13.85 -12.62 10.05
C GLN A 225 -12.93 -11.81 9.13
N MET A 226 -13.41 -11.45 7.95
CA MET A 226 -12.68 -10.51 7.10
C MET A 226 -12.48 -9.20 7.88
N PRO A 227 -11.24 -8.70 7.99
CA PRO A 227 -10.97 -7.49 8.75
C PRO A 227 -11.59 -6.27 8.06
N GLN A 228 -11.79 -5.18 8.81
CA GLN A 228 -12.08 -3.88 8.21
C GLN A 228 -10.91 -3.45 7.31
N SER A 229 -11.23 -2.77 6.21
CA SER A 229 -10.27 -2.25 5.23
C SER A 229 -10.62 -0.82 4.82
N ASN A 230 -10.07 -0.30 3.73
CA ASN A 230 -10.30 1.05 3.22
C ASN A 230 -10.62 1.04 1.72
N TRP A 231 -10.93 2.21 1.14
CA TRP A 231 -11.36 2.33 -0.26
C TRP A 231 -10.20 2.22 -1.28
N GLN A 232 -8.94 2.37 -0.83
CA GLN A 232 -7.73 2.23 -1.64
C GLN A 232 -7.00 0.89 -1.40
N ASP A 233 -7.58 -0.05 -0.65
CA ASP A 233 -7.01 -1.40 -0.48
C ASP A 233 -7.08 -2.18 -1.79
N ASP A 234 -5.93 -2.40 -2.42
CA ASP A 234 -5.77 -3.08 -3.69
C ASP A 234 -4.99 -4.41 -3.55
N GLN A 235 -4.71 -4.84 -2.33
CA GLN A 235 -3.93 -6.04 -2.06
C GLN A 235 -4.83 -7.25 -1.84
N PRO A 236 -4.43 -8.48 -2.20
CA PRO A 236 -5.13 -9.68 -1.73
C PRO A 236 -5.07 -9.80 -0.19
N ILE A 237 -5.82 -10.75 0.38
CA ILE A 237 -5.72 -11.10 1.79
C ILE A 237 -5.36 -12.57 1.95
N THR A 238 -4.24 -12.83 2.61
CA THR A 238 -3.76 -14.19 2.90
C THR A 238 -4.07 -14.60 4.34
N PHE A 239 -4.75 -15.72 4.53
CA PHE A 239 -4.92 -16.34 5.84
C PHE A 239 -4.02 -17.55 6.02
N ALA A 240 -3.42 -17.67 7.21
CA ALA A 240 -2.65 -18.85 7.59
C ALA A 240 -3.56 -19.92 8.22
N CYS A 241 -3.40 -21.17 7.80
CA CYS A 241 -4.22 -22.31 8.22
C CYS A 241 -3.39 -23.32 9.01
N SER A 242 -4.00 -23.97 9.99
CA SER A 242 -3.36 -25.11 10.68
C SER A 242 -3.26 -26.33 9.77
N GLU A 243 -2.16 -27.08 9.88
CA GLU A 243 -1.96 -28.29 9.07
C GLU A 243 -2.92 -29.41 9.48
N LEU A 244 -3.35 -30.19 8.48
CA LEU A 244 -3.95 -31.50 8.67
C LEU A 244 -3.24 -32.52 7.77
N SER A 245 -2.99 -33.72 8.30
CA SER A 245 -2.41 -34.83 7.57
C SER A 245 -3.48 -35.70 6.90
N GLY A 246 -3.15 -36.29 5.75
CA GLY A 246 -4.03 -37.28 5.10
C GLY A 246 -5.28 -36.69 4.44
N VAL A 247 -5.36 -35.37 4.27
CA VAL A 247 -6.52 -34.68 3.69
C VAL A 247 -6.34 -34.53 2.18
N LYS A 248 -7.36 -34.94 1.42
CA LYS A 248 -7.44 -34.74 -0.05
C LYS A 248 -8.50 -33.72 -0.44
N LYS A 249 -9.43 -33.40 0.47
CA LYS A 249 -10.58 -32.55 0.21
C LYS A 249 -10.65 -31.43 1.24
N TYR A 250 -10.87 -30.21 0.77
CA TYR A 250 -11.07 -29.04 1.62
C TYR A 250 -12.39 -28.36 1.29
N ARG A 251 -13.06 -27.83 2.31
CA ARG A 251 -14.27 -27.02 2.18
C ARG A 251 -13.97 -25.59 2.64
N ILE A 252 -14.27 -24.62 1.78
CA ILE A 252 -14.25 -23.19 2.12
C ILE A 252 -15.69 -22.73 2.19
N SER A 253 -16.10 -22.25 3.36
CA SER A 253 -17.45 -21.73 3.62
C SER A 253 -17.39 -20.22 3.82
N ILE A 254 -18.29 -19.49 3.15
CA ILE A 254 -18.38 -18.03 3.16
C ILE A 254 -19.79 -17.64 3.62
N SER A 255 -19.87 -16.83 4.67
CA SER A 255 -21.11 -16.21 5.14
C SER A 255 -20.96 -14.70 5.09
N ASN A 256 -21.70 -14.06 4.19
CA ASN A 256 -21.64 -12.63 3.94
C ASN A 256 -22.97 -11.96 4.30
N LYS A 257 -22.93 -10.90 5.11
CA LYS A 257 -24.10 -10.11 5.51
C LYS A 257 -24.63 -9.23 4.39
N TYR A 258 -23.74 -8.75 3.53
CA TYR A 258 -24.04 -7.85 2.42
C TYR A 258 -23.66 -8.47 1.09
N HIS A 259 -24.06 -7.84 -0.02
CA HIS A 259 -23.55 -8.22 -1.33
C HIS A 259 -22.02 -8.07 -1.35
N MET A 260 -21.31 -9.06 -1.89
CA MET A 260 -19.85 -9.00 -2.01
C MET A 260 -19.40 -9.50 -3.37
N THR A 261 -18.21 -9.07 -3.77
CA THR A 261 -17.58 -9.46 -5.03
C THR A 261 -16.28 -10.21 -4.74
N LEU A 262 -16.17 -11.45 -5.20
CA LEU A 262 -14.93 -12.23 -5.13
C LEU A 262 -14.31 -12.28 -6.53
N SER A 263 -13.02 -11.95 -6.64
CA SER A 263 -12.30 -11.98 -7.93
C SER A 263 -11.20 -13.04 -7.99
N SER A 264 -10.77 -13.58 -6.84
CA SER A 264 -9.77 -14.63 -6.75
C SER A 264 -9.94 -15.43 -5.44
N LEU A 265 -9.58 -16.71 -5.48
CA LEU A 265 -9.51 -17.58 -4.29
C LEU A 265 -8.41 -18.61 -4.51
N ARG A 266 -7.21 -18.38 -3.98
CA ARG A 266 -6.02 -19.22 -4.21
C ARG A 266 -5.67 -20.04 -2.98
N LEU A 267 -5.25 -21.28 -3.19
CA LEU A 267 -4.90 -22.24 -2.14
C LEU A 267 -3.41 -22.55 -2.23
N PHE A 268 -2.69 -22.56 -1.11
CA PHE A 268 -1.24 -22.79 -1.12
C PHE A 268 -0.82 -23.82 -0.07
N SER A 269 0.11 -24.69 -0.48
CA SER A 269 0.85 -25.55 0.43
C SER A 269 2.00 -24.82 1.12
N ALA A 270 2.37 -23.61 0.65
CA ALA A 270 3.37 -22.77 1.29
C ALA A 270 2.80 -22.16 2.58
N ALA A 271 3.62 -22.09 3.65
CA ALA A 271 3.28 -21.26 4.79
C ALA A 271 3.49 -19.78 4.44
N ARG A 272 2.48 -18.97 4.72
CA ARG A 272 2.57 -17.51 4.73
C ARG A 272 2.13 -16.96 6.07
N LYS A 273 2.72 -15.83 6.45
CA LYS A 273 2.31 -15.09 7.64
C LYS A 273 0.86 -14.64 7.46
N ASN A 274 0.06 -14.78 8.50
CA ASN A 274 -1.34 -14.40 8.48
C ASN A 274 -1.51 -12.88 8.26
N SER A 275 -2.40 -12.50 7.33
CA SER A 275 -2.70 -11.11 6.94
C SER A 275 -1.43 -10.28 6.73
N TRP A 276 -0.42 -10.88 6.11
CA TRP A 276 0.91 -10.29 5.98
C TRP A 276 0.89 -9.00 5.16
N GLU A 277 -0.05 -8.84 4.24
CA GLU A 277 -0.16 -7.66 3.37
C GLU A 277 -0.37 -6.40 4.23
N SER A 278 -1.25 -6.48 5.23
CA SER A 278 -1.49 -5.39 6.19
C SER A 278 -0.32 -5.24 7.17
N GLU A 279 0.21 -6.36 7.69
CA GLU A 279 1.32 -6.29 8.64
C GLU A 279 2.63 -5.77 8.02
N ALA A 280 2.87 -6.01 6.74
CA ALA A 280 3.98 -5.45 5.98
C ALA A 280 3.65 -4.05 5.40
N ALA A 281 2.48 -3.49 5.72
CA ALA A 281 2.02 -2.16 5.34
C ALA A 281 1.88 -1.90 3.84
N TRP A 282 1.55 -2.94 3.07
CA TRP A 282 1.11 -2.79 1.68
C TRP A 282 -0.31 -2.24 1.56
N THR A 283 -1.05 -2.28 2.66
CA THR A 283 -2.42 -1.79 2.78
C THR A 283 -2.74 -1.60 4.25
N LEU A 284 -3.77 -0.83 4.57
CA LEU A 284 -4.29 -0.67 5.92
C LEU A 284 -5.54 -1.53 6.14
N ARG A 285 -5.45 -2.44 7.11
CA ARG A 285 -6.58 -3.24 7.61
C ARG A 285 -6.50 -3.38 9.12
N SER A 286 -7.65 -3.60 9.76
CA SER A 286 -7.68 -4.08 11.16
C SER A 286 -6.87 -5.37 11.31
N ILE A 287 -6.12 -5.49 12.42
CA ILE A 287 -5.28 -6.66 12.65
C ILE A 287 -6.15 -7.90 12.88
N GLU A 288 -6.07 -8.84 11.95
CA GLU A 288 -6.73 -10.14 12.04
C GLU A 288 -5.95 -11.05 13.00
N ARG A 289 -6.63 -11.62 14.01
CA ARG A 289 -5.98 -12.36 15.10
C ARG A 289 -6.24 -13.87 15.12
N ALA A 290 -7.33 -14.33 14.54
CA ALA A 290 -7.74 -15.73 14.54
C ALA A 290 -6.74 -16.63 13.80
N GLY A 291 -6.15 -16.15 12.70
CA GLY A 291 -5.15 -16.89 11.93
C GLY A 291 -3.70 -16.70 12.41
N GLN A 292 -3.43 -15.97 13.49
CA GLN A 292 -2.07 -15.56 13.88
C GLN A 292 -1.17 -16.69 14.38
N ASN A 293 -1.75 -17.75 14.97
CA ASN A 293 -1.02 -18.84 15.59
C ASN A 293 -1.41 -20.21 15.00
N PRO A 294 -1.21 -20.42 13.68
CA PRO A 294 -1.57 -21.69 13.06
C PRO A 294 -0.59 -22.78 13.51
N LYS A 295 -1.09 -24.02 13.66
CA LYS A 295 -0.23 -25.17 13.95
C LYS A 295 0.38 -25.67 12.65
N GLN A 296 1.62 -25.28 12.37
CA GLN A 296 2.35 -25.65 11.14
C GLN A 296 3.73 -26.20 11.46
N SER A 297 4.25 -27.05 10.58
CA SER A 297 5.60 -27.61 10.69
C SER A 297 6.66 -26.53 10.53
N SER A 298 7.67 -26.49 11.40
CA SER A 298 8.82 -25.58 11.27
C SER A 298 9.64 -25.81 10.00
N LYS A 299 9.47 -26.94 9.31
CA LYS A 299 10.05 -27.20 7.99
C LYS A 299 9.44 -26.32 6.89
N ALA A 300 8.26 -25.76 7.11
CA ALA A 300 7.59 -24.84 6.19
C ALA A 300 8.05 -23.38 6.37
N PHE A 301 8.98 -23.10 7.29
CA PHE A 301 9.47 -21.76 7.58
C PHE A 301 10.92 -21.58 7.11
N ILE A 302 11.29 -20.33 6.79
CA ILE A 302 12.68 -19.98 6.49
C ILE A 302 13.48 -19.99 7.79
N LYS A 303 14.60 -20.71 7.80
CA LYS A 303 15.56 -20.65 8.90
C LYS A 303 16.46 -19.41 8.74
N PRO A 304 16.57 -18.48 9.71
CA PRO A 304 17.36 -17.26 9.56
C PRO A 304 18.82 -17.48 9.15
N ALA A 305 19.45 -18.54 9.69
CA ALA A 305 20.84 -18.90 9.36
C ALA A 305 21.02 -19.41 7.91
N GLY A 306 19.93 -19.82 7.25
CA GLY A 306 19.95 -20.29 5.86
C GLY A 306 19.76 -19.18 4.82
N ILE A 307 19.55 -17.93 5.24
CA ILE A 307 19.38 -16.79 4.32
C ILE A 307 20.76 -16.27 3.93
N LEU A 308 21.06 -16.37 2.64
CA LEU A 308 22.28 -15.92 2.00
C LEU A 308 22.00 -14.63 1.21
N ASP A 309 22.88 -13.63 1.35
CA ASP A 309 22.91 -12.48 0.46
C ASP A 309 23.84 -12.83 -0.72
N LEU A 310 23.27 -12.91 -1.93
CA LEU A 310 23.94 -13.23 -3.18
C LEU A 310 24.16 -11.98 -4.05
N SER A 311 23.99 -10.78 -3.49
CA SER A 311 24.08 -9.54 -4.29
C SER A 311 25.44 -9.39 -4.97
N ASP A 312 26.53 -9.86 -4.33
CA ASP A 312 27.88 -9.87 -4.90
C ASP A 312 28.10 -10.95 -5.98
N LYS A 313 27.14 -11.86 -6.17
CA LYS A 313 27.17 -12.95 -7.17
C LYS A 313 26.36 -12.63 -8.41
N MET A 314 25.59 -11.54 -8.42
CA MET A 314 24.88 -11.05 -9.59
C MET A 314 25.67 -9.92 -10.22
N ASP A 315 25.97 -10.03 -11.51
CA ASP A 315 26.61 -8.94 -12.24
C ASP A 315 25.64 -7.81 -12.59
N LYS A 316 26.15 -6.71 -13.14
CA LYS A 316 25.34 -5.55 -13.56
C LYS A 316 24.32 -5.88 -14.66
N GLY A 317 24.52 -6.96 -15.41
CA GLY A 317 23.57 -7.46 -16.40
C GLY A 317 22.47 -8.32 -15.80
N GLY A 318 22.49 -8.57 -14.49
CA GLY A 318 21.52 -9.43 -13.79
C GLY A 318 21.86 -10.92 -13.85
N LYS A 319 23.02 -11.31 -14.38
CA LYS A 319 23.42 -12.71 -14.45
C LYS A 319 24.00 -13.14 -13.11
N LEU A 320 23.33 -14.09 -12.46
CA LEU A 320 23.80 -14.74 -11.25
C LEU A 320 24.85 -15.79 -11.59
N ASN A 321 25.96 -15.82 -10.85
CA ASN A 321 26.96 -16.89 -10.88
C ASN A 321 27.25 -17.37 -9.46
N TRP A 322 26.60 -18.46 -9.04
CA TRP A 322 26.63 -18.92 -7.65
C TRP A 322 26.83 -20.44 -7.56
N GLN A 323 27.80 -20.89 -6.75
CA GLN A 323 27.96 -22.30 -6.40
C GLN A 323 26.93 -22.68 -5.32
N ALA A 324 25.75 -23.12 -5.75
CA ALA A 324 24.66 -23.43 -4.85
C ALA A 324 24.92 -24.72 -4.06
N PRO A 325 24.78 -24.73 -2.72
CA PRO A 325 24.83 -25.96 -1.93
C PRO A 325 23.74 -26.95 -2.35
N LYS A 326 23.93 -28.25 -2.08
CA LYS A 326 22.93 -29.29 -2.38
C LYS A 326 21.58 -28.95 -1.72
N GLY A 327 20.49 -29.18 -2.46
CA GLY A 327 19.11 -28.92 -2.02
C GLY A 327 18.34 -28.03 -2.98
N ASN A 328 17.06 -27.78 -2.69
CA ASN A 328 16.24 -26.82 -3.44
C ASN A 328 16.35 -25.43 -2.78
N TRP A 329 16.52 -24.42 -3.61
CA TRP A 329 16.71 -23.04 -3.18
C TRP A 329 15.72 -22.13 -3.88
N THR A 330 15.21 -21.17 -3.13
CA THR A 330 14.44 -20.05 -3.64
C THR A 330 15.33 -18.82 -3.61
N ILE A 331 15.42 -18.15 -4.75
CA ILE A 331 16.16 -16.91 -4.95
C ILE A 331 15.14 -15.79 -5.15
N LEU A 332 15.32 -14.70 -4.42
CA LEU A 332 14.55 -13.47 -4.56
C LEU A 332 15.47 -12.36 -5.06
N ARG A 333 15.15 -11.78 -6.22
CA ARG A 333 15.75 -10.51 -6.66
C ARG A 333 14.82 -9.39 -6.21
N LEU A 334 15.24 -8.63 -5.21
CA LEU A 334 14.47 -7.53 -4.64
C LEU A 334 15.01 -6.20 -5.13
N GLY A 335 14.11 -5.32 -5.51
CA GLY A 335 14.40 -3.94 -5.88
C GLY A 335 13.26 -3.02 -5.48
N HIS A 336 13.28 -1.80 -5.97
CA HIS A 336 12.19 -0.85 -5.76
C HIS A 336 11.97 0.02 -7.00
N VAL A 337 10.74 0.50 -7.14
CA VAL A 337 10.26 1.30 -8.29
C VAL A 337 9.48 2.51 -7.80
N ASN A 338 9.38 3.54 -8.63
CA ASN A 338 8.39 4.60 -8.45
C ASN A 338 6.97 3.98 -8.40
N SER A 339 6.13 4.44 -7.46
CA SER A 339 4.76 3.93 -7.28
C SER A 339 3.83 4.30 -8.43
N GLY A 340 4.17 5.34 -9.19
CA GLY A 340 3.35 5.89 -10.27
C GLY A 340 2.11 6.65 -9.79
N LYS A 341 1.97 6.87 -8.48
CA LYS A 341 0.85 7.63 -7.91
C LYS A 341 1.07 9.12 -8.17
N GLN A 342 -0.01 9.84 -8.41
CA GLN A 342 -0.01 11.26 -8.76
C GLN A 342 -1.05 12.00 -7.93
N ASN A 343 -0.85 13.30 -7.75
CA ASN A 343 -1.85 14.15 -7.12
C ASN A 343 -3.12 14.24 -7.98
N GLY A 344 -4.26 14.47 -7.33
CA GLY A 344 -5.53 14.58 -8.02
C GLY A 344 -6.64 15.19 -7.16
N PRO A 345 -7.78 15.51 -7.80
CA PRO A 345 -7.95 15.75 -9.22
C PRO A 345 -7.38 17.13 -9.58
N ALA A 346 -6.30 17.14 -10.36
CA ALA A 346 -5.57 18.34 -10.75
C ALA A 346 -5.66 18.56 -12.27
N PRO A 347 -5.57 19.82 -12.74
CA PRO A 347 -5.32 20.11 -14.16
C PRO A 347 -4.02 19.43 -14.63
N ALA A 348 -3.95 19.04 -15.90
CA ALA A 348 -2.81 18.30 -16.45
C ALA A 348 -1.46 19.00 -16.20
N GLU A 349 -1.42 20.32 -16.22
CA GLU A 349 -0.20 21.11 -15.99
C GLU A 349 0.25 21.11 -14.52
N GLY A 350 -0.66 20.80 -13.59
CA GLY A 350 -0.40 20.65 -12.16
C GLY A 350 -0.30 19.20 -11.68
N THR A 351 -0.48 18.23 -12.57
CA THR A 351 -0.44 16.79 -12.26
C THR A 351 0.99 16.26 -12.40
N GLY A 352 1.48 15.56 -11.38
CA GLY A 352 2.72 14.80 -11.46
C GLY A 352 2.86 13.84 -10.29
N TRP A 353 4.03 13.23 -10.13
CA TRP A 353 4.20 12.18 -9.13
C TRP A 353 4.04 12.69 -7.71
N GLU A 354 3.50 11.83 -6.85
CA GLU A 354 3.48 12.03 -5.41
C GLU A 354 4.89 11.93 -4.83
N ALA A 355 5.24 12.90 -3.98
CA ALA A 355 6.54 12.95 -3.32
C ALA A 355 6.76 11.77 -2.37
N ASP A 356 8.00 11.33 -2.22
CA ASP A 356 8.42 10.33 -1.24
C ASP A 356 8.10 10.83 0.18
N LYS A 357 7.21 10.11 0.86
CA LYS A 357 6.70 10.47 2.19
C LYS A 357 7.56 9.90 3.32
N PHE A 358 8.55 9.08 2.99
CA PHE A 358 9.52 8.53 3.94
C PHE A 358 10.87 9.24 3.88
N SER A 359 11.15 10.04 2.84
CA SER A 359 12.36 10.85 2.71
C SER A 359 12.11 12.34 2.95
N LYS A 360 13.08 13.01 3.60
CA LYS A 360 13.06 14.48 3.75
C LYS A 360 13.19 15.19 2.41
N SER A 361 13.95 14.63 1.47
CA SER A 361 14.15 15.25 0.16
C SER A 361 12.85 15.28 -0.65
N GLY A 362 11.97 14.28 -0.47
CA GLY A 362 10.63 14.29 -1.05
C GLY A 362 9.78 15.45 -0.53
N ALA A 363 9.72 15.64 0.79
CA ALA A 363 9.01 16.76 1.41
C ALA A 363 9.59 18.12 0.98
N GLU A 364 10.91 18.24 0.95
CA GLU A 364 11.61 19.47 0.52
C GLU A 364 11.36 19.82 -0.94
N ALA A 365 11.48 18.83 -1.83
CA ALA A 365 11.21 19.00 -3.26
C ALA A 365 9.76 19.41 -3.50
N HIS A 366 8.80 18.80 -2.79
CA HIS A 366 7.39 19.15 -2.90
C HIS A 366 7.11 20.57 -2.43
N PHE A 367 7.57 20.91 -1.23
CA PHE A 367 7.38 22.26 -0.69
C PHE A 367 8.00 23.31 -1.62
N ALA A 368 9.25 23.10 -2.05
CA ALA A 368 9.94 24.03 -2.94
C ALA A 368 9.21 24.20 -4.29
N GLY A 369 8.62 23.13 -4.83
CA GLY A 369 7.91 23.15 -6.10
C GLY A 369 6.57 23.90 -6.09
N TYR A 370 5.92 24.01 -4.94
CA TYR A 370 4.58 24.62 -4.83
C TYR A 370 4.46 25.73 -3.79
N ILE A 371 4.22 25.39 -2.51
CA ILE A 371 3.99 26.39 -1.46
C ILE A 371 5.21 27.30 -1.28
N GLY A 372 6.42 26.75 -1.28
CA GLY A 372 7.67 27.49 -1.21
C GLY A 372 7.92 28.37 -2.43
N ARG A 373 7.61 27.89 -3.65
CA ARG A 373 7.63 28.72 -4.88
C ARG A 373 6.70 29.92 -4.76
N LEU A 374 5.52 29.73 -4.18
CA LEU A 374 4.50 30.76 -4.06
C LEU A 374 4.82 31.79 -2.96
N SER A 375 5.19 31.31 -1.78
CA SER A 375 5.36 32.11 -0.55
C SER A 375 6.77 32.65 -0.35
N GLY A 376 7.77 32.09 -1.04
CA GLY A 376 9.17 32.52 -0.92
C GLY A 376 9.41 33.97 -1.37
N PRO A 377 10.62 34.52 -1.16
CA PRO A 377 10.91 35.96 -1.33
C PRO A 377 10.56 36.56 -2.69
N ASN A 378 10.66 35.76 -3.76
CA ASN A 378 10.38 36.17 -5.13
C ASN A 378 9.04 35.60 -5.66
N GLY A 379 8.28 34.92 -4.80
CA GLY A 379 7.02 34.29 -5.18
C GLY A 379 5.86 35.29 -5.26
N PRO A 380 4.78 34.94 -5.97
CA PRO A 380 3.58 35.79 -6.08
C PRO A 380 2.90 36.09 -4.73
N LEU A 381 3.14 35.28 -3.69
CA LEU A 381 2.62 35.45 -2.34
C LEU A 381 3.68 35.93 -1.32
N ALA A 382 4.77 36.51 -1.80
CA ALA A 382 5.79 37.13 -0.95
C ALA A 382 5.20 38.26 -0.06
N GLY A 383 5.91 38.58 1.03
CA GLY A 383 5.49 39.63 1.97
C GLY A 383 4.29 39.20 2.83
N GLY A 384 4.23 37.92 3.19
CA GLY A 384 3.21 37.36 4.10
C GLY A 384 1.80 37.36 3.53
N LEU A 385 1.64 37.25 2.20
CA LEU A 385 0.33 37.21 1.55
C LEU A 385 -0.38 35.86 1.76
N LEU A 386 0.37 34.82 2.12
CA LEU A 386 -0.13 33.51 2.52
C LEU A 386 0.03 33.38 4.05
N ASP A 387 -1.04 33.05 4.74
CA ASP A 387 -1.05 32.86 6.21
C ASP A 387 -0.76 31.40 6.60
N GLY A 388 -1.09 30.44 5.73
CA GLY A 388 -0.92 29.03 6.06
C GLY A 388 -1.04 28.07 4.88
N MET A 389 -0.68 26.81 5.14
CA MET A 389 -0.89 25.70 4.22
C MET A 389 -1.72 24.59 4.86
N LEU A 390 -2.51 23.92 4.04
CA LEU A 390 -3.28 22.73 4.36
C LEU A 390 -2.63 21.53 3.67
N ILE A 391 -2.50 20.42 4.38
CA ILE A 391 -2.36 19.10 3.78
C ILE A 391 -3.68 18.38 3.99
N ASP A 392 -4.44 18.25 2.92
CA ASP A 392 -5.73 17.56 2.89
C ASP A 392 -5.54 16.05 3.15
N SER A 393 -6.66 15.32 3.12
CA SER A 393 -6.71 13.89 3.35
C SER A 393 -5.89 13.06 2.34
N TRP A 394 -5.56 11.84 2.77
CA TRP A 394 -4.64 10.97 2.04
C TRP A 394 -5.33 10.18 0.93
N GLU A 395 -4.93 10.38 -0.33
CA GLU A 395 -5.52 9.64 -1.47
C GLU A 395 -4.47 9.05 -2.44
N CYS A 396 -3.25 8.76 -1.98
CA CYS A 396 -2.18 8.23 -2.81
C CYS A 396 -1.77 6.78 -2.53
N HIS A 397 -2.66 5.96 -1.94
CA HIS A 397 -2.39 4.57 -1.55
C HIS A 397 -1.19 4.47 -0.58
N THR A 398 -0.54 3.32 -0.48
CA THR A 398 0.62 3.13 0.40
C THR A 398 1.95 3.28 -0.33
N GLN A 399 2.98 3.61 0.45
CA GLN A 399 4.39 3.54 0.07
C GLN A 399 5.07 2.43 0.89
N SER A 400 5.93 1.61 0.28
CA SER A 400 6.64 0.52 0.99
C SER A 400 8.16 0.66 1.03
N TRP A 401 8.76 1.65 0.37
CA TRP A 401 10.21 1.82 0.33
C TRP A 401 10.66 3.27 0.18
N THR A 402 11.91 3.57 0.56
CA THR A 402 12.64 4.80 0.23
C THR A 402 14.13 4.48 0.08
N GLN A 403 14.92 5.34 -0.56
CA GLN A 403 16.33 5.05 -0.85
C GLN A 403 17.16 4.86 0.44
N GLU A 404 16.83 5.59 1.50
CA GLU A 404 17.50 5.54 2.80
C GLU A 404 16.98 4.42 3.72
N MET A 405 16.06 3.57 3.26
CA MET A 405 15.30 2.64 4.11
C MET A 405 16.19 1.68 4.93
N GLU A 406 17.28 1.15 4.37
CA GLU A 406 18.17 0.25 5.13
C GLU A 406 18.82 0.96 6.32
N GLN A 407 19.24 2.21 6.14
CA GLN A 407 19.85 3.04 7.17
C GLN A 407 18.80 3.45 8.21
N GLU A 408 17.64 3.91 7.76
CA GLU A 408 16.55 4.37 8.62
C GLU A 408 15.96 3.23 9.45
N PHE A 409 15.74 2.06 8.84
CA PHE A 409 15.30 0.88 9.57
C PHE A 409 16.31 0.49 10.64
N LYS A 410 17.62 0.47 10.33
CA LYS A 410 18.64 0.16 11.33
C LYS A 410 18.68 1.21 12.44
N ARG A 411 18.49 2.49 12.13
CA ARG A 411 18.41 3.57 13.12
C ARG A 411 17.23 3.39 14.08
N VAL A 412 16.06 3.01 13.58
CA VAL A 412 14.84 2.87 14.39
C VAL A 412 14.77 1.53 15.14
N SER A 413 15.15 0.43 14.49
CA SER A 413 15.01 -0.95 14.99
C SER A 413 16.27 -1.52 15.64
N SER A 414 17.44 -0.89 15.43
CA SER A 414 18.76 -1.34 15.91
C SER A 414 19.31 -2.64 15.26
N TYR A 415 18.74 -3.12 14.15
CA TYR A 415 19.29 -4.24 13.37
C TYR A 415 19.11 -4.06 11.85
N SER A 416 19.79 -4.90 11.05
CA SER A 416 19.73 -4.82 9.57
C SER A 416 18.47 -5.49 9.02
N ILE A 417 17.84 -4.84 8.04
CA ILE A 417 16.58 -5.31 7.42
C ILE A 417 16.78 -6.47 6.43
N ARG A 418 17.95 -6.60 5.78
CA ARG A 418 18.09 -7.44 4.57
C ARG A 418 17.58 -8.86 4.73
N LYS A 419 17.98 -9.55 5.79
CA LYS A 419 17.55 -10.94 6.06
C LYS A 419 16.06 -11.08 6.38
N TRP A 420 15.38 -9.97 6.64
CA TRP A 420 13.96 -9.92 6.96
C TRP A 420 13.08 -9.46 5.80
N LEU A 421 13.65 -8.98 4.69
CA LEU A 421 12.89 -8.62 3.50
C LEU A 421 11.92 -9.72 2.99
N PRO A 422 12.23 -11.03 3.08
CA PRO A 422 11.25 -12.07 2.73
C PRO A 422 9.96 -12.01 3.56
N ALA A 423 10.00 -11.54 4.81
CA ALA A 423 8.80 -11.39 5.63
C ALA A 423 7.87 -10.29 5.11
N LEU A 424 8.40 -9.27 4.43
CA LEU A 424 7.60 -8.21 3.80
C LEU A 424 6.79 -8.69 2.59
N ILE A 425 7.06 -9.90 2.11
CA ILE A 425 6.34 -10.56 1.01
C ILE A 425 5.69 -11.88 1.47
N GLY A 426 5.46 -12.00 2.78
CA GLY A 426 4.65 -13.03 3.40
C GLY A 426 5.36 -14.29 3.88
N TYR A 427 6.68 -14.44 3.68
CA TYR A 427 7.40 -15.61 4.21
C TYR A 427 7.45 -15.60 5.74
N VAL A 428 7.27 -16.77 6.35
CA VAL A 428 7.48 -16.96 7.78
C VAL A 428 8.96 -17.21 8.04
N ILE A 429 9.61 -16.31 8.78
CA ILE A 429 11.02 -16.40 9.16
C ILE A 429 11.09 -16.89 10.61
N LYS A 430 11.75 -18.03 10.82
CA LYS A 430 11.85 -18.77 12.08
C LYS A 430 10.52 -19.32 12.59
N ASP A 431 9.56 -18.46 12.88
CA ASP A 431 8.21 -18.77 13.37
C ASP A 431 7.28 -17.54 13.19
N HIS A 432 5.97 -17.73 13.36
CA HIS A 432 4.96 -16.67 13.16
C HIS A 432 5.14 -15.49 14.13
N GLU A 433 5.46 -15.77 15.40
CA GLU A 433 5.68 -14.77 16.45
C GLU A 433 6.89 -13.88 16.15
N THR A 434 8.03 -14.49 15.83
CA THR A 434 9.27 -13.78 15.48
C THR A 434 9.06 -12.93 14.22
N THR A 435 8.33 -13.45 13.24
CA THR A 435 7.97 -12.70 12.02
C THR A 435 7.07 -11.50 12.35
N ALA A 436 6.06 -11.68 13.20
CA ALA A 436 5.16 -10.61 13.62
C ALA A 436 5.90 -9.48 14.37
N ARG A 437 6.90 -9.82 15.19
CA ARG A 437 7.76 -8.84 15.86
C ARG A 437 8.57 -8.00 14.87
N PHE A 438 9.19 -8.63 13.87
CA PHE A 438 9.85 -7.89 12.78
C PHE A 438 8.87 -6.97 12.05
N LEU A 439 7.68 -7.47 11.68
CA LEU A 439 6.68 -6.66 10.97
C LEU A 439 6.18 -5.49 11.84
N THR A 440 6.22 -5.62 13.15
CA THR A 440 5.92 -4.52 14.09
C THR A 440 7.03 -3.46 14.08
N ASP A 441 8.30 -3.86 14.12
CA ASP A 441 9.44 -2.94 13.97
C ASP A 441 9.45 -2.24 12.60
N TRP A 442 9.04 -2.96 11.56
CA TRP A 442 8.83 -2.41 10.22
C TRP A 442 7.79 -1.29 10.21
N ARG A 443 6.56 -1.57 10.67
CA ARG A 443 5.50 -0.55 10.73
C ARG A 443 5.89 0.64 11.63
N LYS A 444 6.59 0.38 12.74
CA LYS A 444 7.14 1.44 13.59
C LYS A 444 8.13 2.33 12.83
N THR A 445 9.00 1.73 12.02
CA THR A 445 9.93 2.47 11.16
C THR A 445 9.18 3.35 10.17
N LEU A 446 8.22 2.79 9.44
CA LEU A 446 7.41 3.56 8.48
C LEU A 446 6.68 4.72 9.14
N ASN A 447 6.08 4.49 10.32
CA ASN A 447 5.43 5.53 11.10
C ASN A 447 6.41 6.66 11.49
N VAL A 448 7.61 6.33 11.97
CA VAL A 448 8.63 7.35 12.30
C VAL A 448 9.01 8.15 11.07
N LEU A 449 9.22 7.50 9.92
CA LEU A 449 9.58 8.20 8.69
C LEU A 449 8.46 9.11 8.19
N LEU A 450 7.23 8.60 8.12
CA LEU A 450 6.07 9.40 7.69
C LEU A 450 5.86 10.62 8.59
N THR A 451 5.85 10.41 9.91
CA THR A 451 5.58 11.49 10.87
C THR A 451 6.72 12.51 10.90
N THR A 452 7.99 12.09 10.86
CA THR A 452 9.12 13.02 11.04
C THR A 452 9.70 13.57 9.74
N ASN A 453 9.89 12.73 8.72
CA ASN A 453 10.52 13.15 7.47
C ASN A 453 9.55 13.85 6.53
N TYR A 454 8.25 13.54 6.61
CA TYR A 454 7.23 14.22 5.83
C TYR A 454 6.48 15.26 6.66
N TYR A 455 5.58 14.89 7.57
CA TYR A 455 4.79 15.88 8.32
C TYR A 455 5.66 16.86 9.12
N GLY A 456 6.58 16.35 9.93
CA GLY A 456 7.50 17.20 10.71
C GLY A 456 8.39 18.10 9.85
N ARG A 457 8.82 17.64 8.67
CA ARG A 457 9.61 18.45 7.74
C ARG A 457 8.77 19.52 7.07
N MET A 458 7.58 19.18 6.59
CA MET A 458 6.61 20.12 6.02
C MET A 458 6.25 21.23 7.03
N ALA A 459 6.03 20.87 8.30
CA ALA A 459 5.80 21.83 9.37
C ALA A 459 6.97 22.79 9.58
N SER A 460 8.20 22.27 9.54
CA SER A 460 9.40 23.08 9.70
C SER A 460 9.58 24.06 8.52
N LEU A 461 9.40 23.57 7.28
CA LEU A 461 9.48 24.40 6.07
C LEU A 461 8.42 25.51 6.07
N ALA A 462 7.20 25.20 6.50
CA ALA A 462 6.13 26.19 6.64
C ALA A 462 6.47 27.27 7.68
N ARG A 463 6.95 26.89 8.88
CA ARG A 463 7.39 27.85 9.90
C ARG A 463 8.53 28.73 9.43
N ASP A 464 9.50 28.17 8.72
CA ASP A 464 10.62 28.92 8.12
C ASP A 464 10.12 29.98 7.10
N ASN A 465 8.91 29.81 6.56
CA ASN A 465 8.24 30.74 5.64
C ASN A 465 7.10 31.55 6.32
N GLY A 466 6.98 31.50 7.64
CA GLY A 466 5.97 32.25 8.40
C GLY A 466 4.53 31.76 8.22
N LEU A 467 4.36 30.49 7.83
CA LEU A 467 3.06 29.88 7.54
C LEU A 467 2.58 29.00 8.71
N SER A 468 1.29 29.07 9.03
CA SER A 468 0.64 28.06 9.87
C SER A 468 0.38 26.77 9.08
N VAL A 469 0.27 25.65 9.78
CA VAL A 469 0.03 24.35 9.15
C VAL A 469 -1.19 23.66 9.71
N THR A 470 -2.04 23.22 8.78
CA THR A 470 -3.22 22.40 9.05
C THR A 470 -3.06 21.05 8.36
N TYR A 471 -3.36 19.98 9.08
CA TYR A 471 -3.41 18.62 8.52
C TYR A 471 -4.80 18.06 8.69
N GLU A 472 -5.35 17.43 7.65
CA GLU A 472 -6.50 16.54 7.77
C GLU A 472 -6.06 15.10 8.08
N THR A 473 -7.02 14.17 8.09
CA THR A 473 -6.79 12.75 8.33
C THR A 473 -6.02 12.09 7.18
N GLY A 474 -5.02 11.28 7.50
CA GLY A 474 -4.28 10.51 6.50
C GLY A 474 -3.78 9.17 7.04
N PRO A 475 -2.81 9.18 7.97
CA PRO A 475 -2.51 8.04 8.83
C PRO A 475 -3.77 7.48 9.51
N GLY A 476 -4.08 6.21 9.27
CA GLY A 476 -5.26 5.55 9.84
C GLY A 476 -6.46 5.40 8.91
N ASP A 477 -6.48 6.13 7.79
CA ASP A 477 -7.54 5.99 6.78
C ASP A 477 -7.08 5.08 5.62
N VAL A 478 -5.89 5.36 5.08
CA VAL A 478 -5.31 4.60 3.95
C VAL A 478 -3.93 4.05 4.31
N VAL A 479 -3.06 4.89 4.90
CA VAL A 479 -1.67 4.52 5.17
C VAL A 479 -1.52 3.99 6.61
N PRO A 480 -0.85 2.84 6.83
CA PRO A 480 -0.62 2.31 8.17
C PRO A 480 0.38 3.16 8.96
N ALA A 481 -0.13 3.93 9.92
CA ALA A 481 0.65 4.71 10.87
C ALA A 481 -0.19 5.06 12.11
N ASP A 482 0.41 5.69 13.11
CA ASP A 482 -0.28 6.20 14.29
C ASP A 482 -1.19 7.38 13.88
N ILE A 483 -2.48 7.25 14.19
CA ILE A 483 -3.54 8.18 13.75
C ILE A 483 -3.48 9.55 14.47
N MET A 484 -2.68 9.66 15.53
CA MET A 484 -2.54 10.90 16.31
C MET A 484 -1.14 11.50 16.19
N GLU A 485 -0.11 10.67 15.98
CA GLU A 485 1.27 11.12 16.16
C GLU A 485 1.67 12.27 15.21
N TYR A 486 1.19 12.28 13.97
CA TYR A 486 1.56 13.33 13.01
C TYR A 486 0.94 14.69 13.34
N PHE A 487 -0.21 14.73 14.03
CA PHE A 487 -0.86 15.97 14.45
C PHE A 487 -0.02 16.80 15.42
N LYS A 488 0.96 16.19 16.11
CA LYS A 488 1.89 16.93 16.99
C LYS A 488 2.72 18.00 16.25
N PHE A 489 2.77 17.92 14.92
CA PHE A 489 3.47 18.88 14.07
C PHE A 489 2.54 19.96 13.46
N ALA A 490 1.22 19.79 13.55
CA ALA A 490 0.25 20.76 13.05
C ALA A 490 0.07 21.90 14.06
N ASP A 491 -0.16 23.11 13.55
CA ASP A 491 -0.68 24.22 14.38
C ASP A 491 -2.19 24.04 14.62
N VAL A 492 -2.90 23.48 13.64
CA VAL A 492 -4.33 23.15 13.72
C VAL A 492 -4.57 21.73 13.19
N PRO A 493 -4.80 20.73 14.04
CA PRO A 493 -5.38 19.45 13.63
C PRO A 493 -6.80 19.66 13.04
N MET A 494 -7.11 19.01 11.93
CA MET A 494 -8.40 19.09 11.22
C MET A 494 -8.94 17.68 10.94
N CYS A 495 -10.27 17.50 11.04
CA CYS A 495 -10.96 16.22 10.89
C CYS A 495 -12.32 16.38 10.23
#